data_AF-A0A2R5LEV7-F1
#
_entry.id   AF-A0A2R5LEV7-F1
#
_cell.length_a   1.000
_cell.length_b   1.000
_cell.length_c   1.000
_cell.angle_alpha   90.00
_cell.angle_beta   90.00
_cell.angle_gamma   90.00
#
_symmetry.space_group_name_H-M   'P 1'
#
loop_
_entity.id
_entity.type
_entity.pdbx_description
1 polymer ?
#
loop_
_entity_poly.entity_id
_entity_poly.type
_entity_poly.pdbx_seq_one_letter_code
_entity_poly.pdbx_strand_id
1 'polypeptide(L)'
;SEFEKKILRTINIMSLRQLEHSNQLDLIVSWLKTSNGTQEDEMVFPGPFTDMESFLQFDEEVQKSDAKKRQLQKYMMKLGGTNCGDRARRVLYALLSDEVAQQFNWTGIGGKKKFCSLECCSIMCSAINKMSDTGTIAETEKAVQTWLRHARERMIKKAAKKNVAP
;
A
#
# COMPACT_ATOMS: atom_id res chain seq x y z
N SER A 1 43.08 -21.18 -42.19
CA SER A 1 41.88 -21.48 -43.01
C SER A 1 40.91 -20.29 -43.00
N GLU A 2 40.19 -20.00 -44.09
CA GLU A 2 39.11 -18.99 -44.11
C GLU A 2 38.02 -19.27 -43.05
N PHE A 3 37.82 -20.54 -42.72
CA PHE A 3 36.94 -20.99 -41.65
C PHE A 3 37.35 -20.45 -40.28
N GLU A 4 38.64 -20.53 -39.93
CA GLU A 4 39.17 -20.04 -38.64
C GLU A 4 38.99 -18.53 -38.50
N LYS A 5 39.23 -17.77 -39.57
CA LYS A 5 39.01 -16.32 -39.58
C LYS A 5 37.54 -15.97 -39.32
N LYS A 6 36.60 -16.72 -39.90
CA LYS A 6 35.17 -16.54 -39.69
C LYS A 6 34.76 -16.89 -38.26
N ILE A 7 35.30 -17.96 -37.68
CA ILE A 7 35.09 -18.32 -36.27
C ILE A 7 35.61 -17.23 -35.34
N LEU A 8 36.86 -16.78 -35.50
CA LEU A 8 37.46 -15.74 -34.66
C LEU A 8 36.66 -14.44 -34.71
N ARG A 9 36.19 -14.03 -35.89
CA ARG A 9 35.33 -12.85 -36.05
C ARG A 9 34.02 -13.01 -35.28
N THR A 10 33.42 -14.19 -35.34
CA THR A 10 32.14 -14.49 -34.65
C THR A 10 32.33 -14.47 -33.13
N ILE A 11 33.41 -15.06 -32.63
CA ILE A 11 33.78 -15.05 -31.21
C ILE A 11 34.00 -13.62 -30.71
N ASN A 12 34.72 -12.78 -31.46
CA ASN A 12 34.93 -11.38 -31.08
C ASN A 12 33.60 -10.61 -31.00
N ILE A 13 32.70 -10.80 -31.97
CA ILE A 13 31.38 -10.16 -31.95
C ILE A 13 30.58 -10.63 -30.72
N MET A 14 30.61 -11.94 -30.43
CA MET A 14 29.93 -12.49 -29.24
C MET A 14 30.51 -11.91 -27.95
N SER A 15 31.83 -11.79 -27.85
CA SER A 15 32.51 -11.24 -26.67
C SER A 15 32.17 -9.76 -26.46
N LEU A 16 32.12 -8.97 -27.54
CA LEU A 16 31.68 -7.57 -27.49
C LEU A 16 30.23 -7.44 -26.99
N ARG A 17 29.33 -8.28 -27.49
CA ARG A 17 27.93 -8.30 -27.02
C ARG A 17 27.80 -8.73 -25.56
N GLN A 18 28.60 -9.70 -25.10
CA GLN A 18 28.61 -10.11 -23.71
C GLN A 18 29.07 -8.98 -22.77
N LEU A 19 30.07 -8.20 -23.20
CA LEU A 19 30.52 -7.03 -22.45
C LEU A 19 29.42 -5.96 -22.39
N GLU A 20 28.75 -5.69 -23.52
CA GLU A 20 27.63 -4.75 -23.57
C GLU A 20 26.49 -5.16 -22.64
N HIS A 21 26.08 -6.44 -22.67
CA HIS A 21 25.06 -6.95 -21.76
C HIS A 21 25.49 -6.87 -20.29
N SER A 22 26.77 -7.10 -19.98
CA SER A 22 27.29 -6.96 -18.61
C SER A 22 27.13 -5.52 -18.10
N ASN A 23 27.46 -4.53 -18.93
CA ASN A 23 27.26 -3.11 -18.61
C ASN A 23 25.77 -2.77 -18.41
N GLN A 24 24.88 -3.32 -19.23
CA GLN A 24 23.44 -3.13 -19.08
C GLN A 24 22.91 -3.73 -17.77
N LEU A 25 23.44 -4.89 -17.35
CA LEU A 25 23.09 -5.51 -16.08
C LEU A 25 23.57 -4.66 -14.88
N ASP A 26 24.78 -4.10 -14.95
CA ASP A 26 25.30 -3.21 -13.90
C ASP A 26 24.43 -1.96 -13.74
N LEU A 27 23.95 -1.38 -14.85
CA LEU A 27 23.02 -0.25 -14.82
C LEU A 27 21.68 -0.64 -14.17
N ILE A 28 21.10 -1.77 -14.54
CA ILE A 28 19.86 -2.28 -13.92
C ILE A 28 20.04 -2.49 -12.42
N VAL A 29 21.15 -3.12 -12.01
CA VAL A 29 21.47 -3.33 -10.59
C VAL A 29 21.61 -2.00 -9.86
N SER A 30 22.24 -1.00 -10.49
CA SER A 30 22.37 0.34 -9.90
C SER A 30 21.00 1.00 -9.68
N TRP A 31 20.09 0.91 -10.66
CA TRP A 31 18.73 1.47 -10.54
C TRP A 31 17.90 0.75 -9.51
N LEU A 32 18.00 -0.58 -9.42
CA LEU A 32 17.35 -1.37 -8.39
C LEU A 32 17.87 -1.00 -7.00
N LYS A 33 19.18 -0.77 -6.85
CA LYS A 33 19.77 -0.28 -5.60
C LYS A 33 19.29 1.13 -5.26
N THR A 34 19.17 2.04 -6.21
CA THR A 34 18.64 3.40 -5.96
C THR A 34 17.15 3.37 -5.60
N SER A 35 16.37 2.50 -6.26
CA SER A 35 14.94 2.31 -6.00
C SER A 35 14.68 1.67 -4.62
N ASN A 36 15.47 0.65 -4.25
CA ASN A 36 15.35 -0.05 -2.97
C ASN A 36 16.15 0.61 -1.82
N GLY A 37 17.14 1.45 -2.14
CA GLY A 37 18.14 1.99 -1.23
C GLY A 37 17.77 3.30 -0.56
N THR A 38 16.56 3.82 -0.80
CA THR A 38 15.95 4.68 0.22
C THR A 38 15.54 3.77 1.38
N GLN A 39 16.48 3.57 2.31
CA GLN A 39 16.19 3.26 3.71
C GLN A 39 15.33 4.41 4.28
N GLU A 40 14.11 4.54 3.79
CA GLU A 40 13.07 5.21 4.54
C GLU A 40 12.80 4.30 5.72
N ASP A 41 13.11 4.79 6.92
CA ASP A 41 12.83 4.11 8.18
C ASP A 41 11.46 3.45 8.10
N GLU A 42 11.40 2.18 8.49
CA GLU A 42 10.16 1.44 8.50
C GLU A 42 9.16 2.20 9.36
N MET A 43 7.98 2.49 8.81
CA MET A 43 6.99 3.27 9.52
C MET A 43 6.61 2.55 10.81
N VAL A 44 7.01 3.12 11.95
CA VAL A 44 6.45 2.72 13.25
C VAL A 44 5.03 3.27 13.29
N PHE A 45 4.10 2.47 12.77
CA PHE A 45 2.70 2.87 12.70
C PHE A 45 2.11 2.88 14.12
N PRO A 46 1.51 3.99 14.60
CA PRO A 46 1.06 4.15 15.99
C PRO A 46 -0.13 3.26 16.40
N GLY A 47 -0.55 2.33 15.54
CA GLY A 47 -1.70 1.48 15.75
C GLY A 47 -3.01 2.18 15.37
N PRO A 48 -4.15 1.50 15.52
CA PRO A 48 -5.41 2.06 15.08
C PRO A 48 -5.72 3.32 15.88
N PHE A 49 -5.95 4.43 15.17
CA PHE A 49 -6.30 5.70 15.80
C PHE A 49 -7.64 5.58 16.53
N THR A 50 -7.64 5.92 17.82
CA THR A 50 -8.82 5.94 18.69
C THR A 50 -9.46 7.32 18.81
N ASP A 51 -8.75 8.34 18.35
CA ASP A 51 -9.17 9.74 18.37
C ASP A 51 -9.20 10.34 16.96
N MET A 52 -10.17 11.21 16.72
CA MET A 52 -10.40 11.81 15.40
C MET A 52 -9.36 12.87 15.05
N GLU A 53 -8.97 13.69 16.01
CA GLU A 53 -8.01 14.78 15.81
C GLU A 53 -6.64 14.21 15.44
N SER A 54 -6.21 13.20 16.21
CA SER A 54 -4.97 12.47 15.98
C SER A 54 -4.91 11.82 14.59
N PHE A 55 -6.03 11.22 14.14
CA PHE A 55 -6.11 10.61 12.81
C PHE A 55 -6.04 11.64 11.68
N LEU A 56 -6.73 12.78 11.82
CA LEU A 56 -6.74 13.82 10.79
C LEU A 56 -5.40 14.54 10.70
N GLN A 57 -4.75 14.81 11.83
CA GLN A 57 -3.39 15.34 11.86
C GLN A 57 -2.42 14.40 11.16
N PHE A 58 -2.53 13.10 11.43
CA PHE A 58 -1.74 12.09 10.73
C PHE A 58 -1.95 12.11 9.20
N ASP A 59 -3.20 12.15 8.73
CA ASP A 59 -3.51 12.20 7.30
C ASP A 59 -2.93 13.47 6.64
N GLU A 60 -3.00 14.61 7.33
CA GLU A 60 -2.42 15.89 6.87
C GLU A 60 -0.89 15.82 6.77
N GLU A 61 -0.22 15.21 7.75
CA GLU A 61 1.23 15.01 7.72
C GLU A 61 1.67 14.10 6.57
N VAL A 62 0.90 13.04 6.31
CA VAL A 62 1.14 12.14 5.16
C VAL A 62 0.94 12.90 3.85
N GLN A 63 -0.09 13.75 3.76
CA GLN A 63 -0.35 14.56 2.57
C GLN A 63 0.82 15.48 2.21
N LYS A 64 1.51 16.03 3.21
CA LYS A 64 2.63 16.99 3.04
C LYS A 64 4.00 16.34 2.77
N SER A 65 4.17 15.04 2.99
CA SER A 65 5.49 14.40 2.93
C SER A 65 5.50 13.15 2.05
N ASP A 66 6.16 13.23 0.89
CA ASP A 66 6.31 12.08 -0.01
C ASP A 66 7.00 10.88 0.63
N ALA A 67 7.93 11.11 1.55
CA ALA A 67 8.58 10.05 2.32
C ALA A 67 7.54 9.31 3.19
N LYS A 68 6.67 10.04 3.92
CA LYS A 68 5.59 9.43 4.70
C LYS A 68 4.58 8.70 3.81
N LYS A 69 4.27 9.22 2.61
CA LYS A 69 3.40 8.51 1.65
C LYS A 69 3.97 7.17 1.24
N ARG A 70 5.26 7.13 0.89
CA ARG A 70 5.97 5.90 0.50
C ARG A 70 6.05 4.91 1.66
N GLN A 71 6.37 5.39 2.85
CA GLN A 71 6.37 4.61 4.09
C GLN A 71 5.00 3.98 4.37
N LEU A 72 3.92 4.76 4.31
CA LEU A 72 2.56 4.27 4.52
C LEU A 72 2.15 3.27 3.43
N GLN A 73 2.49 3.55 2.17
CA GLN A 73 2.24 2.62 1.06
C GLN A 73 2.94 1.27 1.30
N LYS A 74 4.23 1.28 1.65
CA LYS A 74 5.01 0.07 1.98
C LYS A 74 4.38 -0.68 3.15
N TYR A 75 3.97 0.02 4.21
CA TYR A 75 3.28 -0.57 5.36
C TYR A 75 1.98 -1.27 4.96
N MET A 76 1.11 -0.59 4.21
CA MET A 76 -0.16 -1.16 3.72
C MET A 76 0.05 -2.39 2.84
N MET A 77 1.10 -2.40 2.01
CA MET A 77 1.44 -3.54 1.17
C MET A 77 1.87 -4.77 2.00
N LYS A 78 2.59 -4.56 3.12
CA LYS A 78 3.05 -5.63 4.01
C LYS A 78 1.91 -6.35 4.77
N LEU A 79 0.76 -5.69 4.97
CA LEU A 79 -0.39 -6.31 5.67
C LEU A 79 -0.97 -7.54 4.93
N GLY A 80 -0.73 -7.62 3.62
CA GLY A 80 -1.16 -8.73 2.78
C GLY A 80 -2.69 -8.86 2.69
N GLY A 81 -3.13 -10.05 2.27
CA GLY A 81 -4.55 -10.39 2.08
C GLY A 81 -4.77 -11.20 0.81
N THR A 82 -5.88 -11.91 0.73
CA THR A 82 -6.14 -12.85 -0.38
C THR A 82 -6.79 -12.20 -1.59
N ASN A 83 -7.50 -11.09 -1.38
CA ASN A 83 -8.18 -10.32 -2.44
C ASN A 83 -8.27 -8.83 -2.05
N CYS A 84 -8.66 -7.96 -2.98
CA CYS A 84 -8.79 -6.51 -2.77
C CYS A 84 -9.60 -6.16 -1.51
N GLY A 85 -10.74 -6.83 -1.30
CA GLY A 85 -11.59 -6.57 -0.14
C GLY A 85 -10.96 -6.99 1.18
N ASP A 86 -10.24 -8.11 1.21
CA ASP A 86 -9.49 -8.55 2.40
C ASP A 86 -8.34 -7.60 2.73
N ARG A 87 -7.55 -7.21 1.72
CA ARG A 87 -6.47 -6.23 1.87
C ARG A 87 -7.01 -4.90 2.42
N ALA A 88 -8.11 -4.39 1.85
CA ALA A 88 -8.75 -3.16 2.31
C ALA A 88 -9.16 -3.23 3.78
N ARG A 89 -9.82 -4.32 4.19
CA ARG A 89 -10.24 -4.49 5.59
C ARG A 89 -9.05 -4.56 6.54
N ARG A 90 -7.98 -5.28 6.17
CA ARG A 90 -6.74 -5.36 6.98
C ARG A 90 -6.11 -3.99 7.17
N VAL A 91 -6.01 -3.19 6.10
CA VAL A 91 -5.54 -1.80 6.18
C VAL A 91 -6.44 -0.98 7.11
N LEU A 92 -7.77 -1.06 6.95
CA LEU A 92 -8.70 -0.29 7.79
C LEU A 92 -8.61 -0.67 9.27
N TYR A 93 -8.47 -1.95 9.61
CA TYR A 93 -8.26 -2.40 10.98
C TYR A 93 -6.93 -1.94 11.57
N ALA A 94 -5.89 -1.81 10.73
CA ALA A 94 -4.61 -1.27 11.17
C ALA A 94 -4.69 0.24 11.42
N LEU A 95 -5.42 0.98 10.57
CA LEU A 95 -5.53 2.44 10.64
C LEU A 95 -6.51 2.93 11.70
N LEU A 96 -7.68 2.31 11.83
CA LEU A 96 -8.83 2.92 12.50
C LEU A 96 -9.43 2.02 13.57
N SER A 97 -9.71 2.63 14.72
CA SER A 97 -10.69 2.09 15.67
C SER A 97 -12.10 2.20 15.09
N ASP A 98 -13.05 1.46 15.68
CA ASP A 98 -14.45 1.55 15.25
C ASP A 98 -15.08 2.90 15.68
N GLU A 99 -14.56 3.49 16.77
CA GLU A 99 -14.92 4.79 17.34
C GLU A 99 -14.64 5.94 16.36
N VAL A 100 -13.48 5.89 15.69
CA VAL A 100 -13.12 6.83 14.62
C VAL A 100 -13.86 6.47 13.33
N ALA A 101 -13.88 5.19 12.95
CA ALA A 101 -14.49 4.74 11.70
C ALA A 101 -15.98 5.11 11.56
N GLN A 102 -16.75 5.07 12.66
CA GLN A 102 -18.18 5.40 12.61
C GLN A 102 -18.49 6.85 12.22
N GLN A 103 -17.52 7.76 12.37
CA GLN A 103 -17.66 9.18 12.02
C GLN A 103 -17.47 9.44 10.52
N PHE A 104 -17.05 8.43 9.78
CA PHE A 104 -16.85 8.50 8.34
C PHE A 104 -17.93 7.73 7.57
N ASN A 105 -18.18 8.19 6.36
CA ASN A 105 -18.67 7.34 5.28
C ASN A 105 -17.91 7.70 4.00
N TRP A 106 -18.25 7.06 2.88
CA TRP A 106 -17.51 7.26 1.64
C TRP A 106 -17.54 8.71 1.16
N THR A 107 -18.73 9.30 1.06
CA THR A 107 -18.99 10.57 0.36
C THR A 107 -19.11 11.78 1.27
N GLY A 108 -19.24 11.60 2.59
CA GLY A 108 -19.49 12.65 3.58
C GLY A 108 -20.95 13.03 3.78
N ILE A 109 -21.90 12.23 3.30
CA ILE A 109 -23.34 12.57 3.39
C ILE A 109 -23.85 12.36 4.82
N GLY A 110 -24.79 13.19 5.28
CA GLY A 110 -25.49 13.00 6.56
C GLY A 110 -24.66 13.38 7.79
N GLY A 111 -23.81 14.41 7.68
CA GLY A 111 -23.02 14.94 8.78
C GLY A 111 -21.74 14.15 9.10
N LYS A 112 -21.47 13.07 8.37
CA LYS A 112 -20.22 12.30 8.48
C LYS A 112 -19.11 12.90 7.64
N LYS A 113 -17.86 12.65 8.02
CA LYS A 113 -16.71 13.06 7.22
C LYS A 113 -16.55 12.17 5.98
N LYS A 114 -16.05 12.75 4.90
CA LYS A 114 -15.80 12.07 3.61
C LYS A 114 -14.49 11.29 3.68
N PHE A 115 -14.57 9.97 3.61
CA PHE A 115 -13.38 9.12 3.69
C PHE A 115 -12.57 9.12 2.39
N CYS A 116 -13.23 9.18 1.23
CA CYS A 116 -12.53 9.10 -0.05
C CYS A 116 -11.72 10.35 -0.41
N SER A 117 -11.81 11.43 0.38
CA SER A 117 -10.95 12.61 0.24
C SER A 117 -9.66 12.56 1.05
N LEU A 118 -9.46 11.53 1.89
CA LEU A 118 -8.27 11.39 2.73
C LEU A 118 -7.08 10.85 1.91
N GLU A 119 -5.88 11.31 2.22
CA GLU A 119 -4.66 10.88 1.53
C GLU A 119 -4.41 9.39 1.79
N CYS A 120 -4.65 8.92 3.01
CA CYS A 120 -4.53 7.51 3.36
C CYS A 120 -5.46 6.61 2.52
N CYS A 121 -6.64 7.11 2.12
CA CYS A 121 -7.56 6.39 1.26
C CYS A 121 -7.01 6.26 -0.17
N SER A 122 -6.46 7.35 -0.71
CA SER A 122 -5.80 7.37 -2.02
C SER A 122 -4.62 6.40 -2.07
N ILE A 123 -3.76 6.44 -1.05
CA ILE A 123 -2.60 5.55 -0.93
C ILE A 123 -3.04 4.09 -0.83
N MET A 124 -4.05 3.79 -0.01
CA MET A 124 -4.59 2.45 0.14
C MET A 124 -5.12 1.88 -1.18
N CYS A 125 -5.94 2.65 -1.91
CA CYS A 125 -6.46 2.22 -3.22
C CYS A 125 -5.33 1.96 -4.22
N SER A 126 -4.33 2.85 -4.27
CA SER A 126 -3.15 2.66 -5.12
C SER A 126 -2.34 1.43 -4.74
N ALA A 127 -2.06 1.24 -3.44
CA ALA A 127 -1.29 0.11 -2.92
C ALA A 127 -1.97 -1.23 -3.22
N ILE A 128 -3.28 -1.32 -2.97
CA ILE A 128 -4.05 -2.56 -3.19
C ILE A 128 -4.12 -2.88 -4.67
N ASN A 129 -4.37 -1.88 -5.53
CA ASN A 129 -4.44 -2.08 -6.97
C ASN A 129 -3.08 -2.55 -7.55
N LYS A 130 -1.95 -2.06 -7.04
CA LYS A 130 -0.61 -2.53 -7.43
C LYS A 130 -0.33 -3.99 -7.09
N MET A 131 -0.96 -4.52 -6.03
CA MET A 131 -0.79 -5.91 -5.58
C MET A 131 -1.84 -6.87 -6.17
N SER A 132 -2.77 -6.35 -6.95
CA SER A 132 -3.92 -7.10 -7.43
C SER A 132 -3.70 -7.52 -8.87
N ASP A 133 -3.62 -8.83 -9.12
CA ASP A 133 -3.52 -9.35 -10.48
C ASP A 133 -4.86 -9.30 -11.22
N THR A 134 -5.99 -9.36 -10.50
CA THR A 134 -7.33 -9.53 -11.08
C THR A 134 -8.43 -8.66 -10.48
N GLY A 135 -8.23 -8.14 -9.28
CA GLY A 135 -9.21 -7.30 -8.59
C GLY A 135 -9.10 -5.83 -8.96
N THR A 136 -10.21 -5.11 -8.83
CA THR A 136 -10.34 -3.72 -9.29
C THR A 136 -10.31 -2.70 -8.15
N ILE A 137 -10.08 -1.42 -8.49
CA ILE A 137 -10.25 -0.31 -7.55
C ILE A 137 -11.68 -0.30 -6.98
N ALA A 138 -12.70 -0.53 -7.81
CA ALA A 138 -14.10 -0.54 -7.39
C ALA A 138 -14.40 -1.58 -6.30
N GLU A 139 -13.77 -2.75 -6.34
CA GLU A 139 -13.89 -3.78 -5.29
C GLU A 139 -13.30 -3.31 -3.96
N THR A 140 -12.15 -2.64 -4.03
CA THR A 140 -11.49 -2.01 -2.88
C THR A 140 -12.41 -0.97 -2.26
N GLU A 141 -12.93 -0.04 -3.07
CA GLU A 141 -13.86 0.99 -2.62
C GLU A 141 -15.10 0.37 -1.97
N LYS A 142 -15.75 -0.58 -2.63
CA LYS A 142 -16.95 -1.25 -2.09
C LYS A 142 -16.68 -1.93 -0.74
N ALA A 143 -15.50 -2.53 -0.57
CA ALA A 143 -15.08 -3.11 0.70
C ALA A 143 -14.92 -2.04 1.79
N VAL A 144 -14.29 -0.90 1.47
CA VAL A 144 -14.14 0.23 2.39
C VAL A 144 -15.49 0.80 2.80
N GLN A 145 -16.37 1.07 1.83
CA GLN A 145 -17.73 1.58 2.06
C GLN A 145 -18.51 0.67 3.02
N THR A 146 -18.49 -0.63 2.75
CA THR A 146 -19.15 -1.65 3.58
C THR A 146 -18.55 -1.68 4.98
N TRP A 147 -17.23 -1.67 5.10
CA TRP A 147 -16.56 -1.70 6.39
C TRP A 147 -16.87 -0.46 7.23
N LEU A 148 -16.85 0.75 6.65
CA LEU A 148 -17.22 1.98 7.37
C LEU A 148 -18.69 1.97 7.82
N ARG A 149 -19.60 1.51 6.96
CA ARG A 149 -21.04 1.42 7.28
C ARG A 149 -21.30 0.57 8.52
N HIS A 150 -20.60 -0.56 8.66
CA HIS A 150 -20.78 -1.48 9.78
C HIS A 150 -19.96 -1.12 11.03
N ALA A 151 -19.23 0.00 11.06
CA ALA A 151 -18.42 0.39 12.22
C ALA A 151 -19.24 0.49 13.52
N ARG A 152 -20.39 1.16 13.48
CA ARG A 152 -21.28 1.30 14.64
C ARG A 152 -21.78 -0.06 15.14
N GLU A 153 -22.18 -0.94 14.23
CA GLU A 153 -22.62 -2.30 14.57
C GLU A 153 -21.49 -3.12 15.20
N ARG A 154 -20.25 -2.98 14.70
CA ARG A 154 -19.08 -3.64 15.29
C ARG A 154 -18.82 -3.15 16.71
N MET A 155 -18.95 -1.85 17.01
CA MET A 155 -18.83 -1.33 18.37
C MET A 155 -19.87 -1.93 19.32
N ILE A 156 -21.14 -1.95 18.91
CA ILE A 156 -22.24 -2.50 19.73
C ILE A 156 -21.97 -3.98 20.03
N LYS A 157 -21.57 -4.76 19.02
CA LYS A 157 -21.22 -6.19 19.18
C LYS A 157 -20.03 -6.39 20.13
N LYS A 158 -19.01 -5.52 20.07
CA LYS A 158 -17.85 -5.56 20.98
C LYS A 158 -18.24 -5.23 22.42
N ALA A 159 -19.08 -4.22 22.63
CA ALA A 159 -19.58 -3.84 23.95
C ALA A 159 -20.44 -4.95 24.58
N ALA A 160 -21.34 -5.55 23.79
CA ALA A 160 -22.17 -6.68 24.24
C ALA A 160 -21.33 -7.89 24.66
N LYS A 161 -20.23 -8.21 23.94
CA LYS A 161 -19.33 -9.30 24.31
C LYS A 161 -18.55 -9.03 25.60
N LYS A 162 -18.13 -7.77 25.84
CA LYS A 162 -17.45 -7.39 27.10
C LYS A 162 -18.34 -7.59 28.33
N ASN A 163 -19.64 -7.35 28.20
CA ASN A 163 -20.59 -7.47 29.31
C ASN A 163 -21.02 -8.93 29.61
N VAL A 164 -20.62 -9.90 28.77
CA VAL A 164 -20.98 -11.32 28.91
C VAL A 164 -19.76 -12.18 29.33
N ALA A 165 -18.56 -11.61 29.36
CA ALA A 165 -17.36 -12.29 29.85
C ALA A 165 -17.27 -12.11 31.39
N PRO A 166 -17.19 -13.20 32.19
CA PRO A 166 -16.99 -13.14 33.64
C PRO A 166 -15.60 -12.63 34.04
#